data_AF-A0A495UI23-F1
#
_entry.id   AF-A0A495UI23-F1
#
_cell.length_a   1.000
_cell.length_b   1.000
_cell.length_c   1.000
_cell.angle_alpha   90.00
_cell.angle_beta   90.00
_cell.angle_gamma   90.00
#
_symmetry.space_group_name_H-M   'P 1'
#
loop_
_entity.id
_entity.type
_entity.pdbx_description
1 polymer ?
#
loop_
_entity_poly.entity_id
_entity_poly.type
_entity_poly.pdbx_seq_one_letter_code
_entity_poly.pdbx_strand_id
1 'polypeptide(L)'
;MDTDTTELDRMLAAAAPRGVQEDAGLRREIASMARSARAAAHPRRRRGMRVALGAVLATAMVGGAGVAVAGTVFDWAPWAQDADVVYAFELPSGRACEARVQVLEVTSVDEFGRVATSVNGELTEHFRSIDAIARIDIEAAVAQVRARDSGTAMVVLGADGRLEDVPATGAGPTDDDVYAAAIDVSLADVLHDEFDALGWGDEGWSANEDLQCAPVAP
;
A
#
# COMPACT_ATOMS: atom_id res chain seq x y z
N MET A 1 -20.58 -26.94 43.00
CA MET A 1 -20.12 -25.71 43.67
C MET A 1 -19.49 -24.89 42.55
N ASP A 2 -20.24 -23.88 42.12
CA ASP A 2 -20.26 -23.28 40.77
C ASP A 2 -19.79 -21.82 40.84
N THR A 3 -18.57 -21.64 41.36
CA THR A 3 -18.05 -20.32 41.75
C THR A 3 -17.29 -19.60 40.62
N ASP A 4 -16.78 -20.33 39.63
CA ASP A 4 -15.95 -19.76 38.54
C ASP A 4 -16.78 -18.95 37.53
N THR A 5 -17.96 -19.44 37.17
CA THR A 5 -18.89 -18.79 36.21
C THR A 5 -19.35 -17.43 36.72
N THR A 6 -19.59 -17.32 38.03
CA THR A 6 -20.12 -16.09 38.66
C THR A 6 -19.04 -14.99 38.81
N GLU A 7 -17.76 -15.34 38.76
CA GLU A 7 -16.66 -14.38 38.80
C GLU A 7 -16.35 -13.81 37.40
N LEU A 8 -16.34 -14.67 36.39
CA LEU A 8 -16.15 -14.27 35.00
C LEU A 8 -17.27 -13.33 34.50
N ASP A 9 -18.54 -13.66 34.81
CA ASP A 9 -19.69 -12.82 34.45
C ASP A 9 -19.62 -11.44 35.11
N ARG A 10 -19.04 -11.36 36.31
CA ARG A 10 -18.86 -10.11 37.05
C ARG A 10 -17.75 -9.24 36.43
N MET A 11 -16.67 -9.86 35.96
CA MET A 11 -15.59 -9.15 35.27
C MET A 11 -16.05 -8.62 33.91
N LEU A 12 -16.83 -9.40 33.17
CA LEU A 12 -17.42 -8.98 31.89
C LEU A 12 -18.41 -7.83 32.06
N ALA A 13 -19.27 -7.88 33.08
CA ALA A 13 -20.20 -6.79 33.38
C ALA A 13 -19.47 -5.50 33.81
N ALA A 14 -18.31 -5.61 34.48
CA ALA A 14 -17.50 -4.46 34.87
C ALA A 14 -16.71 -3.82 33.71
N ALA A 15 -16.41 -4.59 32.67
CA ALA A 15 -15.69 -4.14 31.48
C ALA A 15 -16.61 -3.50 30.42
N ALA A 16 -17.94 -3.58 30.57
CA ALA A 16 -18.88 -2.98 29.64
C ALA A 16 -18.69 -1.45 29.60
N PRO A 17 -18.31 -0.85 28.45
CA PRO A 17 -18.14 0.58 28.32
C PRO A 17 -19.46 1.28 28.67
N ARG A 18 -19.39 2.35 29.47
CA ARG A 18 -20.56 3.19 29.72
C ARG A 18 -21.08 3.68 28.37
N GLY A 19 -22.30 3.30 28.03
CA GLY A 19 -22.93 3.67 26.77
C GLY A 19 -22.78 5.16 26.51
N VAL A 20 -22.14 5.50 25.39
CA VAL A 20 -22.04 6.88 24.93
C VAL A 20 -23.46 7.38 24.76
N GLN A 21 -23.84 8.41 25.52
CA GLN A 21 -25.13 9.06 25.30
C GLN A 21 -25.10 9.67 23.91
N GLU A 22 -25.90 9.11 23.00
CA GLU A 22 -26.09 9.63 21.66
C GLU A 22 -26.68 11.05 21.74
N ASP A 23 -25.83 12.05 21.68
CA ASP A 23 -26.28 13.44 21.53
C ASP A 23 -26.85 13.67 20.12
N ALA A 24 -27.88 14.51 20.03
CA ALA A 24 -28.48 14.90 18.76
C ALA A 24 -27.50 15.66 17.85
N GLY A 25 -26.40 16.21 18.40
CA GLY A 25 -25.26 16.72 17.64
C GLY A 25 -24.54 15.64 16.85
N LEU A 26 -24.16 14.53 17.50
CA LEU A 26 -23.43 13.42 16.89
C LEU A 26 -24.23 12.76 15.75
N ARG A 27 -25.53 12.56 15.95
CA ARG A 27 -26.41 12.03 14.88
C ARG A 27 -26.51 12.98 13.68
N ARG A 28 -26.44 14.30 13.90
CA ARG A 28 -26.45 15.29 12.81
C ARG A 28 -25.13 15.30 12.04
N GLU A 29 -23.99 15.14 12.72
CA GLU A 29 -22.68 15.01 12.07
C GLU A 29 -22.59 13.74 11.23
N ILE A 30 -22.94 12.57 11.80
CA ILE A 30 -22.98 11.29 11.07
C ILE A 30 -23.92 11.38 9.85
N ALA A 31 -25.10 11.97 10.01
CA ALA A 31 -26.02 12.17 8.90
C ALA A 31 -25.47 13.12 7.82
N SER A 32 -24.65 14.11 8.20
CA SER A 32 -24.02 15.04 7.25
C SER A 32 -22.88 14.37 6.48
N MET A 33 -22.06 13.55 7.14
CA MET A 33 -21.02 12.74 6.49
C MET A 33 -21.63 11.71 5.54
N ALA A 34 -22.68 11.01 5.96
CA ALA A 34 -23.36 10.03 5.12
C ALA A 34 -24.11 10.64 3.92
N ARG A 35 -24.49 11.93 3.97
CA ARG A 35 -25.04 12.66 2.82
C ARG A 35 -23.94 13.08 1.85
N SER A 36 -22.80 13.53 2.36
CA SER A 36 -21.63 13.92 1.55
C SER A 36 -21.05 12.70 0.81
N ALA A 37 -20.95 11.55 1.49
CA ALA A 37 -20.53 10.29 0.88
C ALA A 37 -21.50 9.83 -0.22
N ARG A 38 -22.81 9.93 -0.02
CA ARG A 38 -23.81 9.56 -1.05
C ARG A 38 -23.81 10.52 -2.25
N ALA A 39 -23.53 11.80 -2.03
CA ALA A 39 -23.40 12.78 -3.11
C ALA A 39 -22.15 12.51 -3.97
N ALA A 40 -21.07 12.02 -3.37
CA ALA A 40 -19.88 11.56 -4.09
C ALA A 40 -20.12 10.23 -4.83
N ALA A 41 -20.93 9.32 -4.25
CA ALA A 41 -21.17 7.99 -4.80
C ALA A 41 -22.13 7.93 -6.02
N HIS A 42 -22.87 9.01 -6.34
CA HIS A 42 -23.85 9.01 -7.42
C HIS A 42 -23.46 9.96 -8.56
N PRO A 43 -22.60 9.53 -9.51
CA PRO A 43 -22.40 10.28 -10.74
C PRO A 43 -23.71 10.27 -11.55
N ARG A 44 -24.26 11.46 -11.81
CA ARG A 44 -25.40 11.65 -12.71
C ARG A 44 -25.06 11.05 -14.08
N ARG A 45 -25.70 9.93 -14.44
CA ARG A 45 -25.58 9.27 -15.76
C ARG A 45 -25.89 10.26 -16.89
N ARG A 46 -24.85 10.84 -17.49
CA ARG A 46 -24.94 11.46 -18.81
C ARG A 46 -24.39 10.48 -19.83
N ARG A 47 -25.27 10.04 -20.74
CA ARG A 47 -24.94 9.24 -21.91
C ARG A 47 -23.91 9.97 -22.77
N GLY A 48 -22.82 9.28 -23.07
CA GLY A 48 -21.95 9.55 -24.22
C GLY A 48 -20.82 10.55 -23.99
N MET A 49 -19.70 10.09 -23.40
CA MET A 49 -18.35 10.31 -23.92
C MET A 49 -17.37 9.43 -23.12
N ARG A 50 -16.47 8.72 -23.81
CA ARG A 50 -15.34 8.04 -23.18
C ARG A 50 -14.39 9.12 -22.66
N VAL A 51 -14.39 9.34 -21.36
CA VAL A 51 -13.39 10.16 -20.67
C VAL A 51 -12.93 9.34 -19.48
N ALA A 52 -11.66 8.94 -19.51
CA ALA A 52 -10.98 8.30 -18.39
C ALA A 52 -11.06 9.24 -17.18
N LEU A 53 -11.73 8.79 -16.13
CA LEU A 53 -11.78 9.50 -14.85
C LEU A 53 -10.59 8.99 -14.02
N GLY A 54 -9.42 9.57 -14.24
CA GLY A 54 -8.24 9.40 -13.39
C GLY A 54 -7.91 10.73 -12.76
N ALA A 55 -8.24 10.90 -11.48
CA ALA A 55 -7.79 12.01 -10.65
C ALA A 55 -8.04 11.67 -9.18
N VAL A 56 -7.03 11.12 -8.50
CA VAL A 56 -6.92 11.23 -7.05
C VAL A 56 -6.04 12.44 -6.77
N LEU A 57 -6.61 13.43 -6.08
CA LEU A 57 -5.94 14.67 -5.71
C LEU A 57 -4.79 14.38 -4.74
N ALA A 58 -3.55 14.52 -5.21
CA ALA A 58 -2.40 14.70 -4.33
C ALA A 58 -2.40 16.14 -3.80
N THR A 59 -2.83 16.35 -2.55
CA THR A 59 -2.51 17.58 -1.81
C THR A 59 -2.52 17.34 -0.31
N ALA A 60 -1.33 17.28 0.28
CA ALA A 60 -0.99 18.03 1.49
C ALA A 60 0.54 18.10 1.63
N MET A 61 1.16 19.05 0.91
CA MET A 61 2.50 19.52 1.23
C MET A 61 2.42 20.35 2.52
N VAL A 62 3.10 19.89 3.58
CA VAL A 62 3.56 20.76 4.66
C VAL A 62 5.05 20.48 4.86
N GLY A 63 5.88 21.23 4.11
CA GLY A 63 7.30 21.41 4.39
C GLY A 63 8.27 20.57 3.54
N GLY A 64 8.74 21.13 2.43
CA GLY A 64 9.79 20.53 1.58
C GLY A 64 9.34 20.40 0.13
N ALA A 65 10.25 20.52 -0.83
CA ALA A 65 10.01 20.63 -2.27
C ALA A 65 8.84 19.76 -2.77
N GLY A 66 7.87 20.43 -3.40
CA GLY A 66 6.65 19.80 -3.86
C GLY A 66 6.82 19.05 -5.15
N VAL A 67 7.00 17.74 -5.07
CA VAL A 67 7.05 16.86 -6.25
C VAL A 67 5.64 16.72 -6.80
N ALA A 68 5.35 17.38 -7.92
CA ALA A 68 4.14 17.14 -8.69
C ALA A 68 4.34 15.86 -9.50
N VAL A 69 4.12 14.69 -8.90
CA VAL A 69 4.05 13.43 -9.65
C VAL A 69 2.78 13.48 -10.49
N ALA A 70 2.93 13.71 -11.80
CA ALA A 70 1.82 13.58 -12.72
C ALA A 70 1.45 12.10 -12.81
N GLY A 71 0.49 11.65 -11.98
CA GLY A 71 -0.03 10.28 -11.95
C GLY A 71 -0.69 9.78 -13.25
N THR A 72 -0.42 10.42 -14.40
CA THR A 72 -0.90 10.08 -15.74
C THR A 72 0.21 9.60 -16.68
N VAL A 73 1.47 9.50 -16.22
CA VAL A 73 2.61 9.10 -17.09
C VAL A 73 2.84 7.58 -17.10
N PHE A 74 2.39 6.89 -16.06
CA PHE A 74 2.65 5.46 -15.85
C PHE A 74 1.55 4.57 -16.44
N ASP A 75 1.95 3.43 -17.01
CA ASP A 75 1.04 2.43 -17.56
C ASP A 75 0.74 1.37 -16.49
N TRP A 76 -0.20 1.72 -15.61
CA TRP A 76 -0.56 0.89 -14.47
C TRP A 76 -1.45 -0.28 -14.87
N ALA A 77 -1.15 -1.45 -14.31
CA ALA A 77 -2.04 -2.61 -14.38
C ALA A 77 -3.46 -2.28 -13.86
N PRO A 78 -4.52 -2.99 -14.29
CA PRO A 78 -5.90 -2.68 -13.89
C PRO A 78 -6.12 -2.68 -12.36
N TRP A 79 -5.44 -3.55 -11.62
CA TRP A 79 -5.53 -3.60 -10.16
C TRP A 79 -4.93 -2.35 -9.50
N ALA A 80 -3.87 -1.81 -10.09
CA ALA A 80 -3.13 -0.68 -9.53
C ALA A 80 -3.90 0.65 -9.65
N GLN A 81 -5.03 0.68 -10.38
CA GLN A 81 -5.91 1.86 -10.47
C GLN A 81 -6.64 2.17 -9.14
N ASP A 82 -6.80 1.17 -8.26
CA ASP A 82 -7.37 1.29 -6.91
C ASP A 82 -6.49 0.51 -5.94
N ALA A 83 -5.22 0.91 -5.85
CA ALA A 83 -4.25 0.34 -4.94
C ALA A 83 -4.57 0.70 -3.47
N ASP A 84 -4.14 -0.17 -2.56
CA ASP A 84 -4.34 0.00 -1.12
C ASP A 84 -3.22 0.83 -0.51
N VAL A 85 -2.01 0.72 -1.04
CA VAL A 85 -0.89 1.62 -0.73
C VAL A 85 -0.45 2.29 -2.02
N VAL A 86 -0.26 3.61 -1.97
CA VAL A 86 0.34 4.41 -3.05
C VAL A 86 1.42 5.27 -2.45
N TYR A 87 2.62 5.19 -3.00
CA TYR A 87 3.77 5.91 -2.52
C TYR A 87 4.55 6.58 -3.64
N ALA A 88 4.66 7.90 -3.58
CA ALA A 88 5.49 8.69 -4.47
C ALA A 88 6.85 9.00 -3.83
N PHE A 89 7.93 8.84 -4.59
CA PHE A 89 9.30 9.15 -4.15
C PHE A 89 10.15 9.67 -5.30
N GLU A 90 11.35 10.17 -4.97
CA GLU A 90 12.35 10.60 -5.95
C GLU A 90 13.61 9.75 -5.82
N LEU A 91 14.18 9.37 -6.97
CA LEU A 91 15.48 8.74 -7.03
C LEU A 91 16.60 9.74 -6.76
N PRO A 92 17.82 9.28 -6.42
CA PRO A 92 19.01 10.14 -6.31
C PRO A 92 19.25 11.04 -7.53
N SER A 93 18.88 10.59 -8.74
CA SER A 93 18.94 11.41 -9.96
C SER A 93 17.89 12.52 -10.06
N GLY A 94 16.90 12.54 -9.17
CA GLY A 94 15.74 13.43 -9.20
C GLY A 94 14.58 12.92 -10.08
N ARG A 95 14.66 11.70 -10.61
CA ARG A 95 13.54 11.07 -11.32
C ARG A 95 12.41 10.74 -10.33
N ALA A 96 11.19 11.15 -10.66
CA ALA A 96 10.01 10.80 -9.87
C ALA A 96 9.62 9.35 -10.09
N CYS A 97 9.24 8.66 -9.03
CA CYS A 97 8.73 7.30 -9.04
C CYS A 97 7.46 7.19 -8.19
N GLU A 98 6.72 6.11 -8.43
CA GLU A 98 5.59 5.72 -7.62
C GLU A 98 5.58 4.21 -7.45
N ALA A 99 5.30 3.74 -6.23
CA ALA A 99 5.03 2.35 -5.90
C ALA A 99 3.56 2.20 -5.54
N ARG A 100 2.94 1.11 -5.98
CA ARG A 100 1.55 0.78 -5.70
C ARG A 100 1.44 -0.66 -5.24
N VAL A 101 0.63 -0.90 -4.22
CA VAL A 101 0.38 -2.23 -3.67
C VAL A 101 -1.11 -2.47 -3.56
N GLN A 102 -1.56 -3.63 -4.01
CA GLN A 102 -2.86 -4.18 -3.63
C GLN A 102 -2.66 -5.40 -2.75
N VAL A 103 -3.29 -5.36 -1.60
CA VAL A 103 -3.19 -6.40 -0.58
C VAL A 103 -4.35 -7.38 -0.75
N LEU A 104 -4.04 -8.67 -0.66
CA LEU A 104 -4.98 -9.75 -0.95
C LEU A 104 -4.98 -10.79 0.17
N GLU A 105 -6.16 -11.31 0.47
CA GLU A 105 -6.34 -12.49 1.32
C GLU A 105 -6.11 -13.76 0.49
N VAL A 106 -5.32 -14.69 1.02
CA VAL A 106 -5.20 -16.04 0.47
C VAL A 106 -6.41 -16.86 0.93
N THR A 107 -7.27 -17.22 -0.03
CA THR A 107 -8.51 -17.97 0.26
C THR A 107 -8.32 -19.49 0.19
N SER A 108 -7.34 -19.96 -0.57
CA SER A 108 -7.00 -21.39 -0.65
C SER A 108 -5.66 -21.61 -1.34
N VAL A 109 -4.99 -22.71 -1.01
CA VAL A 109 -3.85 -23.25 -1.76
C VAL A 109 -4.20 -24.67 -2.23
N ASP A 110 -4.07 -24.94 -3.52
CA ASP A 110 -4.35 -26.26 -4.09
C ASP A 110 -3.19 -27.26 -3.87
N GLU A 111 -3.39 -28.54 -4.23
CA GLU A 111 -2.38 -29.60 -4.08
C GLU A 111 -1.12 -29.39 -4.92
N PHE A 112 -1.14 -28.45 -5.87
CA PHE A 112 -0.01 -28.07 -6.73
C PHE A 112 0.63 -26.75 -6.27
N GLY A 113 0.21 -26.20 -5.13
CA GLY A 113 0.71 -24.93 -4.60
C GLY A 113 0.15 -23.69 -5.30
N ARG A 114 -0.93 -23.81 -6.09
CA ARG A 114 -1.58 -22.63 -6.67
C ARG A 114 -2.36 -21.90 -5.60
N VAL A 115 -2.06 -20.62 -5.46
CA VAL A 115 -2.70 -19.72 -4.50
C VAL A 115 -3.91 -19.06 -5.18
N ALA A 116 -5.08 -19.17 -4.56
CA ALA A 116 -6.26 -18.39 -4.92
C ALA A 116 -6.42 -17.25 -3.92
N THR A 117 -6.62 -16.03 -4.44
CA THR A 117 -6.67 -14.82 -3.64
C THR A 117 -7.97 -14.06 -3.85
N SER A 118 -8.32 -13.20 -2.88
CA SER A 118 -9.44 -12.28 -3.00
C SER A 118 -9.16 -10.96 -2.31
N VAL A 119 -9.84 -9.90 -2.76
CA VAL A 119 -9.81 -8.60 -2.08
C VAL A 119 -10.63 -8.71 -0.79
N ASN A 120 -10.00 -8.38 0.33
CA ASN A 120 -10.64 -8.31 1.64
C ASN A 120 -10.82 -6.83 2.03
N GLY A 121 -12.06 -6.42 2.32
CA GLY A 121 -12.39 -5.03 2.61
C GLY A 121 -11.77 -4.49 3.90
N GLU A 122 -11.57 -5.34 4.92
CA GLU A 122 -10.94 -4.94 6.18
C GLU A 122 -9.44 -4.74 6.00
N LEU A 123 -8.76 -5.64 5.27
CA LEU A 123 -7.36 -5.44 4.89
C LEU A 123 -7.19 -4.19 4.02
N THR A 124 -8.07 -4.01 3.04
CA THR A 124 -8.09 -2.84 2.16
C THR A 124 -8.18 -1.54 2.98
N GLU A 125 -9.13 -1.46 3.91
CA GLU A 125 -9.30 -0.28 4.76
C GLU A 125 -8.10 -0.06 5.68
N HIS A 126 -7.56 -1.13 6.26
CA HIS A 126 -6.36 -1.07 7.11
C HIS A 126 -5.16 -0.52 6.35
N PHE A 127 -4.78 -1.12 5.23
CA PHE A 127 -3.59 -0.73 4.47
C PHE A 127 -3.74 0.64 3.79
N ARG A 128 -4.97 1.10 3.50
CA ARG A 128 -5.21 2.49 3.07
C ARG A 128 -5.06 3.51 4.20
N SER A 129 -5.11 3.06 5.46
CA SER A 129 -4.99 3.92 6.63
C SER A 129 -3.56 4.02 7.17
N ILE A 130 -2.67 3.10 6.81
CA ILE A 130 -1.28 3.13 7.27
C ILE A 130 -0.46 4.16 6.49
N ASP A 131 0.44 4.83 7.20
CA ASP A 131 1.57 5.52 6.60
C ASP A 131 2.74 4.55 6.51
N ALA A 132 2.75 3.71 5.46
CA ALA A 132 3.79 2.71 5.23
C ALA A 132 5.19 3.38 5.13
N ILE A 133 5.23 4.64 4.71
CA ILE A 133 6.45 5.37 4.37
C ILE A 133 7.15 5.91 5.59
N ALA A 134 6.38 6.37 6.57
CA ALA A 134 6.92 6.77 7.86
C ALA A 134 7.68 5.64 8.58
N ARG A 135 7.59 4.40 8.10
CA ARG A 135 8.23 3.21 8.68
C ARG A 135 9.44 2.70 7.91
N ILE A 136 9.69 3.22 6.71
CA ILE A 136 10.80 2.77 5.87
C ILE A 136 12.11 3.39 6.38
N ASP A 137 13.05 2.54 6.78
CA ASP A 137 14.45 2.91 6.97
C ASP A 137 15.22 2.72 5.66
N ILE A 138 15.13 3.73 4.79
CA ILE A 138 15.72 3.66 3.45
C ILE A 138 17.25 3.56 3.47
N GLU A 139 17.91 4.13 4.47
CA GLU A 139 19.37 4.04 4.57
C GLU A 139 19.81 2.60 4.90
N ALA A 140 19.12 1.95 5.84
CA ALA A 140 19.35 0.56 6.16
C ALA A 140 19.03 -0.36 4.98
N ALA A 141 17.93 -0.11 4.27
CA ALA A 141 17.54 -0.89 3.09
C ALA A 141 18.55 -0.73 1.94
N VAL A 142 19.04 0.48 1.66
CA VAL A 142 20.12 0.69 0.67
C VAL A 142 21.38 -0.08 1.05
N ALA A 143 21.76 -0.07 2.33
CA ALA A 143 22.91 -0.85 2.79
C ALA A 143 22.67 -2.36 2.61
N GLN A 144 21.46 -2.83 2.91
CA GLN A 144 21.07 -4.24 2.74
C GLN A 144 21.12 -4.66 1.26
N VAL A 145 20.55 -3.87 0.35
CA VAL A 145 20.58 -4.13 -1.09
C VAL A 145 22.01 -4.18 -1.62
N ARG A 146 22.87 -3.23 -1.21
CA ARG A 146 24.30 -3.24 -1.61
C ARG A 146 25.06 -4.45 -1.07
N ALA A 147 24.67 -4.98 0.08
CA ALA A 147 25.29 -6.16 0.68
C ALA A 147 24.83 -7.47 0.02
N ARG A 148 23.69 -7.47 -0.68
CA ARG A 148 23.18 -8.62 -1.44
C ARG A 148 23.95 -8.76 -2.75
N ASP A 149 25.15 -9.34 -2.68
CA ASP A 149 25.87 -9.78 -3.87
C ASP A 149 25.43 -11.20 -4.25
N SER A 150 24.67 -11.34 -5.34
CA SER A 150 24.28 -12.64 -5.89
C SER A 150 25.34 -13.23 -6.84
N GLY A 151 26.35 -12.44 -7.23
CA GLY A 151 27.39 -12.78 -8.20
C GLY A 151 26.92 -13.11 -9.62
N THR A 152 25.60 -13.18 -9.86
CA THR A 152 25.02 -13.72 -11.11
C THR A 152 23.90 -12.85 -11.67
N ALA A 153 23.14 -12.17 -10.82
CA ALA A 153 22.07 -11.25 -11.18
C ALA A 153 22.16 -9.94 -10.38
N MET A 154 21.56 -8.89 -10.92
CA MET A 154 21.38 -7.61 -10.26
C MET A 154 20.00 -7.06 -10.61
N VAL A 155 19.41 -6.30 -9.69
CA VAL A 155 18.17 -5.55 -9.94
C VAL A 155 18.54 -4.18 -10.51
N VAL A 156 17.92 -3.80 -11.62
CA VAL A 156 18.09 -2.48 -12.25
C VAL A 156 16.77 -1.87 -12.65
N LEU A 157 16.73 -0.55 -12.80
CA LEU A 157 15.65 0.15 -13.45
C LEU A 157 15.81 0.06 -14.97
N GLY A 158 14.86 -0.60 -15.61
CA GLY A 158 14.71 -0.65 -17.05
C GLY A 158 14.48 0.75 -17.66
N ALA A 159 14.60 0.82 -18.99
CA ALA A 159 14.37 2.07 -19.73
C ALA A 159 12.91 2.55 -19.66
N ASP A 160 11.99 1.63 -19.37
CA ASP A 160 10.57 1.90 -19.11
C ASP A 160 10.29 2.34 -17.66
N GLY A 161 11.33 2.35 -16.82
CA GLY A 161 11.25 2.76 -15.42
C GLY A 161 10.79 1.68 -14.44
N ARG A 162 10.74 0.41 -14.85
CA ARG A 162 10.37 -0.71 -13.98
C ARG A 162 11.61 -1.41 -13.42
N LEU A 163 11.50 -2.07 -12.27
CA LEU A 163 12.57 -2.93 -11.77
C LEU A 163 12.63 -4.23 -12.58
N GLU A 164 13.84 -4.64 -12.94
CA GLU A 164 14.13 -5.84 -13.70
C GLU A 164 15.29 -6.60 -13.07
N ASP A 165 15.15 -7.92 -12.98
CA ASP A 165 16.27 -8.82 -12.70
C ASP A 165 17.06 -9.09 -13.99
N VAL A 166 18.30 -8.62 -14.03
CA VAL A 166 19.19 -8.78 -15.19
C VAL A 166 20.47 -9.49 -14.80
N PRO A 167 21.19 -10.13 -15.75
CA PRO A 167 22.51 -10.68 -15.48
C PRO A 167 23.46 -9.61 -14.92
N ALA A 168 24.24 -9.98 -13.89
CA ALA A 168 25.21 -9.07 -13.30
C ALA A 168 26.23 -8.59 -14.36
N THR A 169 26.52 -7.29 -14.35
CA THR A 169 27.53 -6.68 -15.23
C THR A 169 28.69 -6.13 -14.41
N GLY A 170 29.84 -5.92 -15.05
CA GLY A 170 31.00 -5.32 -14.38
C GLY A 170 30.81 -3.87 -13.93
N ALA A 171 29.79 -3.18 -14.44
CA ALA A 171 29.42 -1.83 -13.98
C ALA A 171 28.59 -1.86 -12.69
N GLY A 172 27.86 -2.96 -12.44
CA GLY A 172 26.92 -3.08 -11.33
C GLY A 172 25.67 -2.20 -11.49
N PRO A 173 24.79 -2.21 -10.48
CA PRO A 173 23.64 -1.31 -10.42
C PRO A 173 24.08 0.13 -10.15
N THR A 174 23.34 1.09 -10.69
CA THR A 174 23.47 2.52 -10.38
C THR A 174 22.90 2.85 -9.00
N ASP A 175 23.15 4.07 -8.50
CA ASP A 175 22.54 4.51 -7.24
C ASP A 175 21.00 4.59 -7.32
N ASP A 176 20.46 4.92 -8.49
CA ASP A 176 19.01 4.90 -8.77
C ASP A 176 18.45 3.47 -8.68
N ASP A 177 19.14 2.50 -9.27
CA ASP A 177 18.76 1.08 -9.24
C ASP A 177 18.71 0.56 -7.80
N VAL A 178 19.77 0.84 -7.03
CA VAL A 178 19.87 0.44 -5.63
C VAL A 178 18.79 1.11 -4.79
N TYR A 179 18.52 2.39 -5.01
CA TYR A 179 17.50 3.12 -4.25
C TYR A 179 16.10 2.59 -4.53
N ALA A 180 15.76 2.36 -5.81
CA ALA A 180 14.45 1.81 -6.18
C ALA A 180 14.25 0.38 -5.63
N ALA A 181 15.27 -0.48 -5.74
CA ALA A 181 15.23 -1.81 -5.15
C ALA A 181 15.13 -1.78 -3.61
N ALA A 182 15.72 -0.77 -2.96
CA ALA A 182 15.61 -0.59 -1.53
C ALA A 182 14.20 -0.17 -1.10
N ILE A 183 13.51 0.66 -1.89
CA ILE A 183 12.09 1.00 -1.66
C ILE A 183 11.20 -0.23 -1.79
N ASP A 184 11.36 -1.02 -2.86
CA ASP A 184 10.61 -2.26 -3.11
C ASP A 184 10.75 -3.26 -1.94
N VAL A 185 11.99 -3.54 -1.54
CA VAL A 185 12.26 -4.44 -0.39
C VAL A 185 11.69 -3.89 0.92
N SER A 186 11.84 -2.59 1.17
CA SER A 186 11.32 -1.99 2.41
C SER A 186 9.81 -2.01 2.47
N LEU A 187 9.14 -1.84 1.32
CA LEU A 187 7.69 -1.91 1.24
C LEU A 187 7.23 -3.32 1.54
N ALA A 188 7.88 -4.34 0.95
CA ALA A 188 7.63 -5.74 1.28
C ALA A 188 7.83 -6.02 2.78
N ASP A 189 8.90 -5.53 3.39
CA ASP A 189 9.16 -5.71 4.83
C ASP A 189 8.06 -5.05 5.69
N VAL A 190 7.62 -3.83 5.36
CA VAL A 190 6.52 -3.15 6.06
C VAL A 190 5.21 -3.93 5.95
N LEU A 191 4.92 -4.52 4.78
CA LEU A 191 3.73 -5.35 4.61
C LEU A 191 3.80 -6.60 5.50
N HIS A 192 4.95 -7.28 5.54
CA HIS A 192 5.15 -8.46 6.39
C HIS A 192 4.96 -8.10 7.87
N ASP A 193 5.60 -7.04 8.36
CA ASP A 193 5.48 -6.57 9.74
C ASP A 193 4.02 -6.25 10.12
N GLU A 194 3.26 -5.64 9.22
CA GLU A 194 1.83 -5.35 9.42
C GLU A 194 1.00 -6.64 9.48
N PHE A 195 1.25 -7.60 8.60
CA PHE A 195 0.53 -8.87 8.60
C PHE A 195 0.84 -9.74 9.82
N ASP A 196 2.09 -9.72 10.29
CA ASP A 196 2.49 -10.35 11.54
C ASP A 196 1.80 -9.70 12.74
N ALA A 197 1.72 -8.36 12.77
CA ALA A 197 1.00 -7.63 13.82
C ALA A 197 -0.51 -7.94 13.84
N LEU A 198 -1.10 -8.22 12.67
CA LEU A 198 -2.49 -8.65 12.52
C LEU A 198 -2.69 -10.15 12.83
N GLY A 199 -1.63 -10.93 12.94
CA GLY A 199 -1.67 -12.37 13.24
C GLY A 199 -2.06 -13.26 12.06
N TRP A 200 -1.85 -12.80 10.82
CA TRP A 200 -2.21 -13.56 9.60
C TRP A 200 -1.15 -14.59 9.21
N GLY A 201 0.12 -14.36 9.59
CA GLY A 201 1.27 -15.19 9.20
C GLY A 201 1.53 -15.20 7.69
N ASP A 202 2.65 -15.81 7.27
CA ASP A 202 3.15 -15.75 5.88
C ASP A 202 2.23 -16.41 4.83
N GLU A 203 1.32 -17.29 5.25
CA GLU A 203 0.44 -18.05 4.33
C GLU A 203 -0.95 -17.42 4.14
N GLY A 204 -1.31 -16.44 4.98
CA GLY A 204 -2.66 -15.87 5.00
C GLY A 204 -2.90 -14.78 3.96
N TRP A 205 -1.84 -14.27 3.32
CA TRP A 205 -1.92 -13.09 2.48
C TRP A 205 -1.01 -13.15 1.26
N SER A 206 -1.28 -12.25 0.32
CA SER A 206 -0.47 -12.01 -0.86
C SER A 206 -0.59 -10.53 -1.24
N ALA A 207 0.29 -10.04 -2.10
CA ALA A 207 0.19 -8.70 -2.64
C ALA A 207 0.48 -8.70 -4.14
N ASN A 208 -0.22 -7.83 -4.85
CA ASN A 208 0.27 -7.33 -6.13
C ASN A 208 1.06 -6.07 -5.84
N GLU A 209 2.25 -5.97 -6.40
CA GLU A 209 3.11 -4.79 -6.28
C GLU A 209 3.56 -4.33 -7.67
N ASP A 210 3.63 -3.01 -7.84
CA ASP A 210 4.16 -2.40 -9.04
C ASP A 210 4.85 -1.08 -8.70
N LEU A 211 6.09 -0.93 -9.14
CA LEU A 211 6.90 0.27 -8.99
C LEU A 211 7.30 0.78 -10.38
N GLN A 212 6.98 2.05 -10.64
CA GLN A 212 7.31 2.72 -11.89
C GLN A 212 7.99 4.06 -11.65
N CYS A 213 9.05 4.30 -12.42
CA CYS A 213 9.84 5.52 -12.38
C CYS A 213 9.75 6.26 -13.72
N ALA A 214 9.84 7.59 -13.68
CA ALA A 214 9.87 8.39 -14.90
C ALA A 214 11.02 7.92 -15.81
N PRO A 215 10.81 7.86 -17.14
CA PRO A 215 11.85 7.45 -18.07
C PRO A 215 13.03 8.44 -17.99
N VAL A 216 14.22 7.95 -18.32
CA VAL A 216 15.41 8.81 -18.44
C VAL A 216 15.16 9.82 -19.56
N ALA A 217 15.36 11.11 -19.29
CA ALA A 217 15.23 12.14 -20.32
C ALA A 217 16.25 11.87 -21.46
N PRO A 218 15.85 12.02 -22.74
CA PRO A 218 16.71 11.76 -23.89
C PRO A 218 17.88 12.75 -24.01
#